data_AF-A0A4Q5XKV2-F1
#
_entry.id   AF-A0A4Q5XKV2-F1
#
_cell.length_a   1.000
_cell.length_b   1.000
_cell.length_c   1.000
_cell.angle_alpha   90.00
_cell.angle_beta   90.00
_cell.angle_gamma   90.00
#
_symmetry.space_group_name_H-M   'P 1'
#
loop_
_entity.id
_entity.type
_entity.pdbx_description
1 polymer ?
#
loop_
_entity_poly.entity_id
_entity_poly.type
_entity_poly.pdbx_seq_one_letter_code
_entity_poly.pdbx_strand_id
1 'polypeptide(L)'
;MLVDRSKFLLMASALAAGSVACDREPFGRAPAPPAPAVAAPAPAPAATGPIAVDIVEPAPVGAASCDDSQGVPEECPSVGPSDEGVCPDLIQKRCTEYKTAMKPRVAAQAVACLRALKGNERCDPSRIGQCGHQALMSACQEPSRPKKGEYRAAQGTQPASVTITPDASPETSPVAAACNGILKACGERPLSPSQADCRQTLAGLTEAGRASMVECVTQHCTDRGLIGCEAAPKLVSARATN
;
A
#
# COMPACT_ATOMS: atom_id res chain seq x y z
N MET A 1 19.73 -45.77 3.36
CA MET A 1 19.11 -45.90 2.03
C MET A 1 19.37 -44.59 1.29
N LEU A 2 20.27 -44.62 0.30
CA LEU A 2 20.62 -43.50 -0.57
C LEU A 2 19.57 -43.42 -1.68
N VAL A 3 18.97 -42.24 -1.91
CA VAL A 3 18.13 -41.98 -3.07
C VAL A 3 18.84 -40.97 -3.96
N ASP A 4 19.23 -41.44 -5.14
CA ASP A 4 19.90 -40.71 -6.23
C ASP A 4 18.95 -39.67 -6.84
N ARG A 5 19.35 -38.39 -6.86
CA ARG A 5 18.53 -37.24 -7.33
C ARG A 5 18.96 -36.71 -8.70
N SER A 6 19.70 -37.50 -9.50
CA SER A 6 20.48 -36.96 -10.62
C SER A 6 19.85 -37.09 -12.02
N LYS A 7 18.53 -37.30 -12.16
CA LYS A 7 17.91 -37.61 -13.47
C LYS A 7 16.54 -36.96 -13.74
N PHE A 8 16.37 -35.66 -13.53
CA PHE A 8 15.17 -34.95 -14.02
C PHE A 8 15.45 -33.58 -14.64
N LEU A 9 16.60 -33.44 -15.32
CA LEU A 9 16.83 -32.36 -16.27
C LEU A 9 16.99 -32.99 -17.65
N LEU A 10 15.93 -32.96 -18.46
CA LEU A 10 15.93 -32.98 -19.93
C LEU A 10 14.48 -33.10 -20.43
N MET A 11 13.74 -31.99 -20.45
CA MET A 11 12.72 -31.74 -21.49
C MET A 11 12.69 -30.24 -21.76
N ALA A 12 13.63 -29.84 -22.61
CA ALA A 12 13.58 -28.59 -23.32
C ALA A 12 12.46 -28.64 -24.38
N SER A 13 12.00 -27.45 -24.76
CA SER A 13 11.31 -27.09 -26.00
C SER A 13 9.87 -27.56 -26.23
N ALA A 14 8.94 -26.62 -26.08
CA ALA A 14 7.92 -26.37 -27.11
C ALA A 14 7.55 -24.88 -27.10
N LEU A 15 7.74 -24.23 -28.25
CA LEU A 15 7.27 -22.90 -28.55
C LEU A 15 5.73 -22.85 -28.51
N ALA A 16 5.18 -21.78 -27.93
CA ALA A 16 3.91 -21.23 -28.39
C ALA A 16 3.92 -19.72 -28.12
N ALA A 17 4.41 -18.99 -29.12
CA ALA A 17 4.05 -17.59 -29.32
C ALA A 17 2.53 -17.54 -29.57
N GLY A 18 1.77 -17.38 -28.50
CA GLY A 18 0.34 -17.08 -28.53
C GLY A 18 0.13 -15.65 -28.09
N SER A 19 0.46 -14.68 -28.95
CA SER A 19 -0.11 -13.35 -28.82
C SER A 19 -1.62 -13.48 -29.06
N VAL A 20 -2.39 -13.59 -27.99
CA VAL A 20 -3.78 -13.13 -28.01
C VAL A 20 -3.73 -11.63 -28.20
N ALA A 21 -3.67 -11.23 -29.48
CA ALA A 21 -4.19 -9.97 -29.91
C ALA A 21 -5.63 -9.92 -29.38
N CYS A 22 -5.85 -9.13 -28.32
CA CYS A 22 -7.17 -8.62 -28.04
C CYS A 22 -7.49 -7.74 -29.24
N ASP A 23 -8.13 -8.35 -30.24
CA ASP A 23 -8.78 -7.68 -31.35
C ASP A 23 -9.75 -6.70 -30.72
N ARG A 24 -9.28 -5.46 -30.60
CA ARG A 24 -10.08 -4.33 -30.17
C ARG A 24 -10.91 -4.00 -31.39
N GLU A 25 -11.99 -4.76 -31.55
CA GLU A 25 -13.02 -4.45 -32.53
C GLU A 25 -13.29 -2.94 -32.46
N PRO A 26 -13.27 -2.23 -33.60
CA PRO A 26 -13.84 -0.91 -33.66
C PRO A 26 -15.34 -1.11 -33.50
N PHE A 27 -15.80 -1.17 -32.24
CA PHE A 27 -17.21 -1.07 -31.91
C PHE A 27 -17.73 0.15 -32.66
N GLY A 28 -18.52 -0.13 -33.69
CA GLY A 28 -19.31 0.85 -34.39
C GLY A 28 -19.93 1.73 -33.33
N ARG A 29 -19.63 3.03 -33.44
CA ARG A 29 -20.13 4.07 -32.57
C ARG A 29 -21.66 4.02 -32.65
N ALA A 30 -22.28 3.26 -31.75
CA ALA A 30 -23.71 3.31 -31.56
C ALA A 30 -24.04 4.78 -31.29
N PRO A 31 -25.07 5.35 -31.96
CA PRO A 31 -25.49 6.71 -31.68
C PRO A 31 -25.75 6.82 -30.19
N ALA A 32 -25.10 7.80 -29.55
CA ALA A 32 -25.24 8.03 -28.13
C ALA A 32 -26.74 8.13 -27.80
N PRO A 33 -27.26 7.34 -26.84
CA PRO A 33 -28.62 7.53 -26.37
C PRO A 33 -28.76 9.00 -25.93
N PRO A 34 -29.90 9.67 -26.21
CA PRO A 34 -30.12 11.04 -25.79
C PRO A 34 -29.88 11.11 -24.27
N ALA A 35 -29.02 12.04 -23.87
CA ALA A 35 -28.71 12.27 -22.47
C ALA A 35 -30.03 12.43 -21.69
N PRO A 36 -30.27 11.66 -20.61
CA PRO A 36 -31.41 11.92 -19.76
C PRO A 36 -31.31 13.36 -19.28
N ALA A 37 -32.38 14.14 -19.49
CA ALA A 37 -32.48 15.49 -18.99
C ALA A 37 -32.23 15.46 -17.48
N VAL A 38 -31.09 16.02 -17.06
CA VAL A 38 -30.77 16.19 -15.64
C VAL A 38 -31.81 17.17 -15.11
N ALA A 39 -32.80 16.65 -14.40
CA ALA A 39 -33.74 17.46 -13.66
C ALA A 39 -32.92 18.32 -12.69
N ALA A 40 -33.08 19.64 -12.80
CA ALA A 40 -32.48 20.58 -11.88
C ALA A 40 -32.85 20.17 -10.44
N PRO A 41 -31.87 20.06 -9.52
CA PRO A 41 -32.17 19.72 -8.13
C PRO A 41 -33.09 20.79 -7.56
N ALA A 42 -34.24 20.35 -7.02
CA ALA A 42 -35.14 21.22 -6.30
C ALA A 42 -34.38 21.94 -5.17
N PRO A 43 -34.62 23.23 -4.93
CA PRO A 43 -34.00 23.95 -3.83
C PRO A 43 -34.35 23.25 -2.51
N ALA A 44 -33.33 22.77 -1.80
CA ALA A 44 -33.50 22.18 -0.49
C ALA A 44 -34.10 23.22 0.47
N PRO A 45 -35.07 22.85 1.31
CA PRO A 45 -35.61 23.75 2.32
C PRO A 45 -34.50 24.14 3.30
N ALA A 46 -34.39 25.45 3.56
CA ALA A 46 -33.48 25.98 4.56
C ALA A 46 -33.84 25.42 5.94
N ALA A 47 -33.00 24.53 6.46
CA ALA A 47 -33.10 24.03 7.82
C ALA A 47 -32.57 25.11 8.78
N THR A 48 -33.45 26.03 9.19
CA THR A 48 -33.18 27.02 10.23
C THR A 48 -33.46 26.39 11.59
N GLY A 49 -32.51 25.59 12.08
CA GLY A 49 -32.52 25.06 13.45
C GLY A 49 -31.10 25.04 13.99
N PRO A 50 -30.86 25.46 15.24
CA PRO A 50 -29.55 25.29 15.87
C PRO A 50 -29.32 23.80 16.08
N ILE A 51 -28.49 23.19 15.22
CA ILE A 51 -27.97 21.84 15.47
C ILE A 51 -27.05 21.98 16.67
N ALA A 52 -27.50 21.48 17.83
CA ALA A 52 -26.62 21.20 18.95
C ALA A 52 -25.69 20.06 18.54
N VAL A 53 -24.59 20.42 17.88
CA VAL A 53 -23.44 19.54 17.71
C VAL A 53 -22.85 19.43 19.11
N ASP A 54 -23.10 18.29 19.76
CA ASP A 54 -22.30 17.87 20.91
C ASP A 54 -20.88 17.68 20.35
N ILE A 55 -20.09 18.75 20.45
CA ILE A 55 -18.68 18.75 20.11
C ILE A 55 -18.06 17.87 21.18
N VAL A 56 -17.96 16.57 20.88
CA VAL A 56 -17.06 15.68 21.59
C VAL A 56 -15.69 16.34 21.46
N GLU A 57 -15.26 16.95 22.56
CA GLU A 57 -13.97 17.60 22.70
C GLU A 57 -12.92 16.59 22.20
N PRO A 58 -12.25 16.86 21.06
CA PRO A 58 -11.24 15.94 20.55
C PRO A 58 -10.18 15.85 21.64
N ALA A 59 -10.05 14.65 22.23
CA ALA A 59 -9.03 14.37 23.22
C ALA A 59 -7.73 15.02 22.77
N PRO A 60 -7.03 15.77 23.65
CA PRO A 60 -5.94 16.65 23.26
C PRO A 60 -4.99 15.87 22.37
N VAL A 61 -5.00 16.24 21.09
CA VAL A 61 -4.04 15.79 20.08
C VAL A 61 -2.76 16.53 20.41
N GLY A 62 -2.20 16.26 21.59
CA GLY A 62 -0.75 16.33 21.73
C GLY A 62 -0.24 15.55 20.54
N ALA A 63 0.71 16.12 19.80
CA ALA A 63 1.35 15.49 18.67
C ALA A 63 2.05 14.21 19.16
N ALA A 64 1.26 13.19 19.45
CA ALA A 64 1.67 11.89 19.89
C ALA A 64 2.57 11.45 18.76
N SER A 65 3.85 11.37 19.10
CA SER A 65 4.92 10.99 18.20
C SER A 65 4.39 9.89 17.31
N CYS A 66 4.27 10.20 16.02
CA CYS A 66 3.63 9.34 15.06
C CYS A 66 4.60 8.15 14.82
N ASP A 67 4.55 7.17 15.71
CA ASP A 67 5.38 5.97 15.68
C ASP A 67 4.52 4.80 15.20
N ASP A 68 4.67 4.47 13.92
CA ASP A 68 3.98 3.31 13.32
C ASP A 68 4.50 1.97 13.83
N SER A 69 5.62 1.97 14.56
CA SER A 69 6.21 0.76 15.17
C SER A 69 5.44 0.29 16.40
N GLN A 70 4.55 1.12 16.94
CA GLN A 70 3.73 0.78 18.10
C GLN A 70 2.42 0.10 17.72
N GLY A 71 1.86 -0.65 18.67
CA GLY A 71 0.55 -1.28 18.54
C GLY A 71 0.62 -2.78 18.24
N VAL A 72 -0.52 -3.45 18.41
CA VAL A 72 -0.67 -4.87 18.12
C VAL A 72 -1.75 -5.00 17.06
N PRO A 73 -1.43 -5.54 15.87
CA PRO A 73 -2.44 -5.76 14.84
C PRO A 73 -3.43 -6.82 15.32
N GLU A 74 -4.73 -6.51 15.23
CA GLU A 74 -5.80 -7.42 15.63
C GLU A 74 -5.73 -8.77 14.91
N GLU A 75 -6.38 -9.79 15.46
CA GLU A 75 -6.52 -11.10 14.84
C GLU A 75 -7.10 -11.00 13.41
N CYS A 76 -6.61 -11.85 12.51
CA CYS A 76 -7.17 -11.90 11.17
C CYS A 76 -8.62 -12.39 11.22
N PRO A 77 -9.53 -11.83 10.40
CA PRO A 77 -10.89 -12.31 10.35
C PRO A 77 -10.89 -13.78 9.94
N SER A 78 -11.50 -14.64 10.78
CA SER A 78 -11.73 -16.03 10.43
C SER A 78 -12.60 -16.10 9.17
N VAL A 79 -12.26 -17.04 8.28
CA VAL A 79 -13.11 -17.41 7.15
C VAL A 79 -14.46 -17.85 7.73
N GLY A 80 -15.53 -17.13 7.41
CA GLY A 80 -16.88 -17.53 7.78
C GLY A 80 -17.25 -18.85 7.07
N PRO A 81 -18.35 -19.52 7.49
CA PRO A 81 -18.81 -20.72 6.80
C PRO A 81 -18.97 -20.40 5.31
N SER A 82 -18.32 -21.21 4.47
CA SER A 82 -18.18 -21.03 3.02
C SER A 82 -19.48 -21.17 2.22
N ASP A 83 -20.64 -20.93 2.85
CA ASP A 83 -21.94 -21.41 2.38
C ASP A 83 -22.41 -20.72 1.08
N GLU A 84 -21.85 -19.56 0.71
CA GLU A 84 -22.33 -18.80 -0.47
C GLU A 84 -21.26 -18.36 -1.47
N GLY A 85 -20.00 -18.79 -1.34
CA GLY A 85 -19.00 -18.35 -2.31
C GLY A 85 -17.58 -18.85 -2.04
N VAL A 86 -16.97 -19.39 -3.10
CA VAL A 86 -15.64 -20.01 -3.13
C VAL A 86 -14.55 -18.94 -3.01
N CYS A 87 -14.33 -18.40 -1.81
CA CYS A 87 -13.18 -17.54 -1.54
C CYS A 87 -12.38 -18.06 -0.34
N PRO A 88 -12.05 -19.37 -0.28
CA PRO A 88 -11.29 -19.87 0.85
C PRO A 88 -9.95 -19.15 0.92
N ASP A 89 -9.64 -18.66 2.12
CA ASP A 89 -8.34 -18.14 2.55
C ASP A 89 -7.81 -16.85 1.92
N LEU A 90 -8.49 -16.20 0.97
CA LEU A 90 -7.96 -14.96 0.36
C LEU A 90 -7.77 -13.86 1.42
N ILE A 91 -8.80 -13.58 2.22
CA ILE A 91 -8.74 -12.54 3.25
C ILE A 91 -7.76 -12.87 4.38
N GLN A 92 -7.66 -14.15 4.76
CA GLN A 92 -6.76 -14.61 5.82
C GLN A 92 -5.30 -14.54 5.37
N LYS A 93 -5.02 -14.97 4.13
CA LYS A 93 -3.71 -14.83 3.49
C LYS A 93 -3.30 -13.36 3.42
N ARG A 94 -4.21 -12.47 2.98
CA ARG A 94 -3.92 -11.04 2.88
C ARG A 94 -3.71 -10.35 4.21
N CYS A 95 -4.51 -10.70 5.21
CA CYS A 95 -4.27 -10.22 6.56
C CYS A 95 -2.87 -10.63 7.08
N THR A 96 -2.47 -11.88 6.85
CA THR A 96 -1.13 -12.37 7.24
C THR A 96 -0.02 -11.64 6.49
N GLU A 97 -0.21 -11.36 5.20
CA GLU A 97 0.72 -10.56 4.41
C GLU A 97 0.84 -9.14 4.95
N TYR A 98 -0.26 -8.47 5.31
CA TYR A 98 -0.23 -7.14 5.91
C TYR A 98 0.49 -7.12 7.27
N LYS A 99 0.24 -8.10 8.14
CA LYS A 99 0.93 -8.22 9.43
C LYS A 99 2.44 -8.36 9.31
N THR A 100 2.93 -8.98 8.24
CA THR A 100 4.37 -9.21 8.03
C THR A 100 5.04 -8.11 7.19
N ALA A 101 4.30 -7.49 6.26
CA ALA A 101 4.83 -6.47 5.35
C ALA A 101 4.71 -5.04 5.90
N MET A 102 3.70 -4.75 6.73
CA MET A 102 3.44 -3.42 7.27
C MET A 102 3.90 -3.30 8.72
N LYS A 103 4.22 -2.08 9.15
CA LYS A 103 4.49 -1.80 10.56
C LYS A 103 3.23 -2.07 11.41
N PRO A 104 3.37 -2.40 12.71
CA PRO A 104 2.24 -2.86 13.54
C PRO A 104 1.02 -1.94 13.54
N ARG A 105 1.20 -0.61 13.63
CA ARG A 105 0.08 0.34 13.61
C ARG A 105 -0.66 0.36 12.28
N VAL A 106 0.10 0.37 11.18
CA VAL A 106 -0.42 0.37 9.81
C VAL A 106 -1.13 -0.96 9.52
N ALA A 107 -0.52 -2.08 9.92
CA ALA A 107 -1.13 -3.40 9.84
C ALA A 107 -2.45 -3.46 10.60
N ALA A 108 -2.53 -2.89 11.81
CA ALA A 108 -3.76 -2.84 12.59
C ALA A 108 -4.90 -2.11 11.83
N GLN A 109 -4.59 -0.97 11.21
CA GLN A 109 -5.56 -0.22 10.39
C GLN A 109 -6.01 -1.02 9.15
N ALA A 110 -5.08 -1.67 8.46
CA ALA A 110 -5.40 -2.51 7.30
C ALA A 110 -6.31 -3.68 7.71
N VAL A 111 -5.99 -4.36 8.81
CA VAL A 111 -6.79 -5.49 9.33
C VAL A 111 -8.16 -5.03 9.80
N ALA A 112 -8.27 -3.87 10.46
CA ALA A 112 -9.55 -3.29 10.84
C ALA A 112 -10.43 -3.04 9.61
N CYS A 113 -9.86 -2.51 8.52
CA CYS A 113 -10.57 -2.36 7.24
C CYS A 113 -11.01 -3.71 6.65
N LEU A 114 -10.15 -4.74 6.68
CA LEU A 114 -10.52 -6.09 6.21
C LEU A 114 -11.70 -6.68 6.99
N ARG A 115 -11.74 -6.45 8.31
CA ARG A 115 -12.86 -6.91 9.16
C ARG A 115 -14.17 -6.20 8.84
N ALA A 116 -14.09 -4.96 8.36
CA ALA A 116 -15.26 -4.17 7.96
C ALA A 116 -15.90 -4.63 6.65
N LEU A 117 -15.16 -5.34 5.78
CA LEU A 117 -15.69 -5.93 4.54
C LEU A 117 -16.74 -7.00 4.85
N LYS A 118 -17.84 -7.03 4.09
CA LYS A 118 -18.96 -7.97 4.29
C LYS A 118 -19.25 -8.80 3.03
N GLY A 119 -19.73 -10.03 3.24
CA GLY A 119 -20.14 -10.94 2.15
C GLY A 119 -19.07 -11.07 1.05
N ASN A 120 -19.48 -10.84 -0.18
CA ASN A 120 -18.63 -10.96 -1.38
C ASN A 120 -17.50 -9.92 -1.46
N GLU A 121 -17.53 -8.83 -0.67
CA GLU A 121 -16.43 -7.86 -0.66
C GLU A 121 -15.14 -8.47 -0.09
N ARG A 122 -15.26 -9.49 0.76
CA ARG A 122 -14.12 -10.26 1.29
C ARG A 122 -13.43 -11.12 0.24
N CYS A 123 -14.08 -11.31 -0.91
CA CYS A 123 -13.55 -12.04 -2.06
C CYS A 123 -12.92 -11.14 -3.10
N ASP A 124 -13.17 -9.82 -3.04
CA ASP A 124 -12.71 -8.89 -4.06
C ASP A 124 -11.27 -8.47 -3.75
N PRO A 125 -10.29 -8.90 -4.57
CA PRO A 125 -8.89 -8.54 -4.36
C PRO A 125 -8.67 -7.02 -4.41
N SER A 126 -9.51 -6.28 -5.13
CA SER A 126 -9.45 -4.83 -5.24
C SER A 126 -9.86 -4.16 -3.95
N ARG A 127 -10.96 -4.61 -3.31
CA ARG A 127 -11.42 -4.11 -2.01
C ARG A 127 -10.41 -4.42 -0.91
N ILE A 128 -9.87 -5.64 -0.90
CA ILE A 128 -8.81 -6.03 0.02
C ILE A 128 -7.57 -5.15 -0.17
N GLY A 129 -7.13 -4.95 -1.42
CA GLY A 129 -5.99 -4.09 -1.75
C GLY A 129 -6.18 -2.64 -1.31
N GLN A 130 -7.40 -2.10 -1.47
CA GLN A 130 -7.75 -0.74 -1.01
C GLN A 130 -7.58 -0.58 0.51
N CYS A 131 -7.89 -1.60 1.31
CA CYS A 131 -7.65 -1.55 2.75
C CYS A 131 -6.17 -1.40 3.10
N GLY A 132 -5.30 -2.13 2.40
CA GLY A 132 -3.85 -2.00 2.58
C GLY A 132 -3.34 -0.63 2.16
N HIS A 133 -3.80 -0.14 1.00
CA HIS A 133 -3.41 1.18 0.49
C HIS A 133 -3.86 2.31 1.42
N GLN A 134 -5.11 2.29 1.88
CA GLN A 134 -5.64 3.30 2.80
C GLN A 134 -4.82 3.36 4.10
N ALA A 135 -4.46 2.20 4.65
CA ALA A 135 -3.63 2.11 5.84
C ALA A 135 -2.22 2.70 5.63
N LEU A 136 -1.61 2.47 4.45
CA LEU A 136 -0.31 3.06 4.11
C LEU A 136 -0.39 4.57 3.93
N MET A 137 -1.50 5.09 3.37
CA MET A 137 -1.71 6.53 3.22
C MET A 137 -1.98 7.22 4.57
N SER A 138 -2.50 6.52 5.56
CA SER A 138 -2.64 7.01 6.94
C SER A 138 -1.40 6.75 7.82
N ALA A 139 -0.36 6.12 7.28
CA ALA A 139 0.91 5.95 7.98
C ALA A 139 1.54 7.32 8.30
N CYS A 140 2.32 7.35 9.37
CA CYS A 140 3.06 8.53 9.76
C CYS A 140 4.02 8.94 8.67
N GLN A 141 3.96 10.22 8.28
CA GLN A 141 5.04 10.80 7.52
C GLN A 141 6.30 10.69 8.37
N GLU A 142 7.30 9.96 7.89
CA GLU A 142 8.62 9.94 8.53
C GLU A 142 9.03 11.39 8.69
N PRO A 143 9.20 11.91 9.93
CA PRO A 143 9.47 13.33 10.13
C PRO A 143 10.71 13.62 9.31
N SER A 144 10.56 14.51 8.32
CA SER A 144 11.68 14.90 7.47
C SER A 144 12.79 15.32 8.41
N ARG A 145 13.86 14.50 8.51
CA ARG A 145 14.95 14.76 9.45
C ARG A 145 15.31 16.24 9.30
N PRO A 146 15.26 17.03 10.38
CA PRO A 146 15.58 18.44 10.28
C PRO A 146 16.94 18.55 9.59
N LYS A 147 17.00 19.34 8.51
CA LYS A 147 18.28 19.57 7.81
C LYS A 147 19.27 20.02 8.88
N LYS A 148 20.44 19.38 8.92
CA LYS A 148 21.52 19.69 9.87
C LYS A 148 21.78 21.20 9.84
N GLY A 149 21.27 21.94 10.83
CA GLY A 149 21.35 23.42 10.90
C GLY A 149 20.01 24.16 11.06
N GLU A 150 18.86 23.52 10.82
CA GLU A 150 17.52 24.15 10.94
C GLU A 150 16.79 23.71 12.21
N TYR A 151 17.50 23.69 13.35
CA TYR A 151 16.83 23.72 14.65
C TYR A 151 16.46 25.18 14.93
N ARG A 152 15.37 25.65 14.33
CA ARG A 152 14.76 26.90 14.81
C ARG A 152 14.15 26.57 16.16
N ALA A 153 14.81 27.00 17.22
CA ALA A 153 14.35 26.86 18.60
C ALA A 153 12.87 27.28 18.68
N ALA A 154 11.98 26.30 18.73
CA ALA A 154 10.58 26.53 19.04
C ALA A 154 10.52 26.87 20.53
N GLN A 155 10.60 28.18 20.78
CA GLN A 155 10.17 28.89 21.99
C GLN A 155 10.68 28.33 23.33
N GLY A 156 11.89 28.80 23.69
CA GLY A 156 12.16 29.37 25.00
C GLY A 156 12.01 28.46 26.21
N THR A 157 12.97 27.57 26.45
CA THR A 157 13.56 27.32 27.79
C THR A 157 14.93 26.66 27.61
N GLN A 158 15.96 27.44 27.96
CA GLN A 158 17.39 27.18 28.19
C GLN A 158 18.20 26.18 27.31
N PRO A 159 19.41 26.59 26.87
CA PRO A 159 20.28 25.81 25.99
C PRO A 159 20.99 24.67 26.74
N ALA A 160 20.45 23.46 26.66
CA ALA A 160 21.28 22.27 26.83
C ALA A 160 22.10 22.11 25.54
N SER A 161 23.41 22.34 25.63
CA SER A 161 24.38 22.07 24.56
C SER A 161 24.44 20.58 24.27
N VAL A 162 23.51 20.10 23.44
CA VAL A 162 23.59 18.77 22.84
C VAL A 162 24.74 18.83 21.85
N THR A 163 25.88 18.26 22.23
CA THR A 163 27.00 18.00 21.33
C THR A 163 26.52 16.99 20.28
N ILE A 164 25.97 17.48 19.18
CA ILE A 164 25.68 16.66 18.01
C ILE A 164 27.03 16.33 17.39
N THR A 165 27.56 15.16 17.73
CA THR A 165 28.72 14.59 17.03
C THR A 165 28.35 14.55 15.55
N PRO A 166 29.08 15.23 14.66
CA PRO A 166 28.80 15.20 13.24
C PRO A 166 29.15 13.80 12.74
N ASP A 167 28.18 12.89 12.82
CA ASP A 167 28.28 11.60 12.15
C ASP A 167 28.39 11.87 10.65
N ALA A 168 29.57 11.55 10.13
CA ALA A 168 29.99 11.83 8.77
C ALA A 168 29.49 10.71 7.86
N SER A 169 28.19 10.65 7.65
CA SER A 169 27.63 10.15 6.41
C SER A 169 26.23 10.75 6.24
N PRO A 170 25.90 11.29 5.05
CA PRO A 170 24.52 11.50 4.67
C PRO A 170 23.90 10.11 4.53
N GLU A 171 23.57 9.48 5.66
CA GLU A 171 22.73 8.29 5.67
C GLU A 171 21.35 8.75 5.18
N THR A 172 21.21 8.77 3.86
CA THR A 172 19.94 8.78 3.15
C THR A 172 19.07 7.74 3.83
N SER A 173 17.95 8.19 4.41
CA SER A 173 16.92 7.28 4.96
C SER A 173 16.79 6.08 4.01
N PRO A 174 16.80 4.83 4.51
CA PRO A 174 16.76 3.65 3.65
C PRO A 174 15.55 3.69 2.69
N VAL A 175 14.46 4.34 3.12
CA VAL A 175 13.28 4.64 2.29
C VAL A 175 13.63 5.58 1.14
N ALA A 176 14.35 6.67 1.41
CA ALA A 176 14.80 7.61 0.38
C ALA A 176 15.73 6.95 -0.64
N ALA A 177 16.67 6.11 -0.18
CA ALA A 177 17.57 5.35 -1.04
C ALA A 177 16.80 4.37 -1.94
N ALA A 178 15.85 3.62 -1.37
CA ALA A 178 14.98 2.71 -2.12
C ALA A 178 14.16 3.44 -3.19
N CYS A 179 13.55 4.58 -2.84
CA CYS A 179 12.77 5.37 -3.79
C CYS A 179 13.61 5.94 -4.92
N ASN A 180 14.82 6.44 -4.63
CA ASN A 180 15.73 6.89 -5.67
C ASN A 180 16.15 5.73 -6.61
N GLY A 181 16.30 4.52 -6.06
CA GLY A 181 16.54 3.30 -6.84
C GLY A 181 15.38 2.98 -7.79
N ILE A 182 14.14 3.00 -7.30
CA ILE A 182 12.93 2.79 -8.10
C ILE A 182 12.81 3.85 -9.20
N LEU A 183 12.94 5.14 -8.86
CA LEU A 183 12.84 6.24 -9.82
C LEU A 183 13.89 6.11 -10.93
N LYS A 184 15.11 5.70 -10.57
CA LYS A 184 16.19 5.46 -11.54
C LYS A 184 15.92 4.24 -12.43
N ALA A 185 15.38 3.15 -11.87
CA ALA A 185 15.11 1.93 -12.61
C ALA A 185 13.88 2.07 -13.54
N CYS A 186 12.83 2.73 -13.07
CA CYS A 186 11.61 2.93 -13.84
C CYS A 186 11.70 4.13 -14.80
N GLY A 187 12.55 5.14 -14.53
CA GLY A 187 12.72 6.32 -15.37
C GLY A 187 11.44 7.17 -15.48
N GLU A 188 11.25 7.84 -16.62
CA GLU A 188 10.09 8.70 -16.93
C GLU A 188 8.88 7.90 -17.47
N ARG A 189 8.74 6.62 -17.09
CA ARG A 189 7.59 5.82 -17.51
C ARG A 189 6.29 6.41 -16.97
N PRO A 190 5.16 6.25 -17.69
CA PRO A 190 3.88 6.88 -17.33
C PRO A 190 3.33 6.44 -15.97
N LEU A 191 3.79 5.30 -15.44
CA LEU A 191 3.40 4.75 -14.13
C LEU A 191 4.51 4.87 -13.08
N SER A 192 5.54 5.68 -13.34
CA SER A 192 6.60 5.94 -12.37
C SER A 192 6.00 6.68 -11.16
N PRO A 193 6.13 6.16 -9.92
CA PRO A 193 5.56 6.82 -8.76
C PRO A 193 6.24 8.16 -8.50
N SER A 194 5.53 9.12 -7.94
CA SER A 194 6.19 10.33 -7.45
C SER A 194 7.12 9.99 -6.28
N GLN A 195 8.17 10.81 -6.07
CA GLN A 195 9.07 10.61 -4.93
C GLN A 195 8.33 10.71 -3.59
N ALA A 196 7.29 11.54 -3.52
CA ALA A 196 6.45 11.68 -2.33
C ALA A 196 5.63 10.40 -2.08
N ASP A 197 4.95 9.88 -3.09
CA ASP A 197 4.12 8.66 -2.96
C ASP A 197 4.98 7.45 -2.60
N CYS A 198 6.15 7.30 -3.24
CA CYS A 198 7.08 6.24 -2.90
C CYS A 198 7.50 6.31 -1.43
N ARG A 199 7.87 7.51 -0.94
CA ARG A 199 8.28 7.68 0.45
C ARG A 199 7.14 7.37 1.42
N GLN A 200 5.94 7.84 1.12
CA GLN A 200 4.76 7.60 1.95
C GLN A 200 4.44 6.10 2.04
N THR A 201 4.36 5.42 0.91
CA THR A 201 4.13 3.96 0.86
C THR A 201 5.22 3.19 1.60
N LEU A 202 6.49 3.48 1.33
CA LEU A 202 7.59 2.73 1.93
C LEU A 202 7.78 3.03 3.43
N ALA A 203 7.35 4.20 3.93
CA ALA A 203 7.44 4.56 5.34
C ALA A 203 6.55 3.67 6.23
N GLY A 204 5.38 3.24 5.72
CA GLY A 204 4.46 2.36 6.44
C GLY A 204 4.85 0.87 6.45
N LEU A 205 5.90 0.49 5.70
CA LEU A 205 6.32 -0.90 5.52
C LEU A 205 7.48 -1.29 6.45
N THR A 206 7.53 -2.57 6.81
CA THR A 206 8.70 -3.21 7.43
C THR A 206 9.84 -3.30 6.44
N GLU A 207 11.05 -3.64 6.89
CA GLU A 207 12.19 -3.83 5.98
C GLU A 207 11.96 -4.94 4.94
N ALA A 208 11.29 -6.03 5.32
CA ALA A 208 10.90 -7.09 4.40
C ALA A 208 9.80 -6.64 3.41
N GLY A 209 8.85 -5.81 3.86
CA GLY A 209 7.87 -5.15 2.97
C GLY A 209 8.56 -4.22 1.97
N ARG A 210 9.42 -3.35 2.49
CA ARG A 210 10.63 -2.75 1.90
C ARG A 210 11.10 -3.39 0.59
N ALA A 211 11.91 -4.43 0.77
CA ALA A 211 12.58 -5.12 -0.31
C ALA A 211 11.59 -5.70 -1.33
N SER A 212 10.49 -6.31 -0.86
CA SER A 212 9.48 -6.92 -1.73
C SER A 212 8.78 -5.89 -2.62
N MET A 213 8.49 -4.69 -2.10
CA MET A 213 7.88 -3.61 -2.87
C MET A 213 8.84 -3.09 -3.95
N VAL A 214 10.09 -2.83 -3.56
CA VAL A 214 11.13 -2.36 -4.49
C VAL A 214 11.32 -3.37 -5.62
N GLU A 215 11.39 -4.66 -5.31
CA GLU A 215 11.51 -5.72 -6.31
C GLU A 215 10.31 -5.73 -7.27
N CYS A 216 9.08 -5.73 -6.76
CA CYS A 216 7.88 -5.75 -7.58
C CYS A 216 7.81 -4.53 -8.51
N VAL A 217 8.01 -3.32 -7.97
CA VAL A 217 7.90 -2.09 -8.76
C VAL A 217 8.97 -2.03 -9.83
N THR A 218 10.19 -2.48 -9.52
CA THR A 218 11.28 -2.55 -10.50
C THR A 218 10.97 -3.53 -11.64
N GLN A 219 10.32 -4.66 -11.34
CA GLN A 219 9.90 -5.65 -12.34
C GLN A 219 8.70 -5.18 -13.17
N HIS A 220 7.79 -4.40 -12.57
CA HIS A 220 6.50 -4.00 -13.15
C HIS A 220 6.34 -2.49 -13.35
N CYS A 221 7.43 -1.80 -13.71
CA CYS A 221 7.43 -0.35 -13.95
C CYS A 221 6.47 0.09 -15.08
N THR A 222 6.06 -0.83 -15.97
CA THR A 222 5.24 -0.52 -17.15
C THR A 222 3.76 -0.84 -17.03
N ASP A 223 3.42 -1.79 -16.17
CA ASP A 223 2.12 -2.44 -16.17
C ASP A 223 1.38 -2.31 -14.84
N ARG A 224 2.09 -2.22 -13.70
CA ARG A 224 1.46 -2.15 -12.37
C ARG A 224 1.76 -0.85 -11.62
N GLY A 225 2.98 -0.34 -11.76
CA GLY A 225 3.46 0.76 -10.92
C GLY A 225 3.43 0.42 -9.42
N LEU A 226 3.48 1.46 -8.57
CA LEU A 226 3.49 1.30 -7.11
C LEU A 226 2.19 0.68 -6.58
N ILE A 227 1.03 1.19 -7.01
CA ILE A 227 -0.30 0.77 -6.54
C ILE A 227 -0.58 -0.69 -6.90
N GLY A 228 -0.22 -1.13 -8.11
CA GLY A 228 -0.43 -2.53 -8.51
C GLY A 228 0.49 -3.51 -7.78
N CYS A 229 1.63 -3.05 -7.26
CA CYS A 229 2.53 -3.85 -6.43
C CYS A 229 2.11 -3.93 -4.97
N GLU A 230 1.40 -2.93 -4.44
CA GLU A 230 0.74 -2.99 -3.13
C GLU A 230 -0.37 -4.06 -3.07
N ALA A 231 -1.12 -4.19 -4.16
CA ALA A 231 -2.19 -5.16 -4.29
C ALA A 231 -1.70 -6.56 -4.74
N ALA A 232 -0.47 -6.68 -5.24
CA ALA A 232 0.05 -7.97 -5.69
C ALA A 232 0.20 -8.91 -4.48
N PRO A 233 -0.28 -10.16 -4.55
CA PRO A 233 0.15 -11.15 -3.58
C PRO A 233 1.65 -11.22 -3.71
N LYS A 234 2.34 -11.36 -2.58
CA LYS A 234 3.68 -11.94 -2.65
C LYS A 234 3.47 -13.33 -3.23
N LEU A 235 3.51 -13.41 -4.56
CA LEU A 235 3.99 -14.59 -5.22
C LEU A 235 5.36 -14.69 -4.57
N VAL A 236 5.44 -15.52 -3.52
CA VAL A 236 6.71 -15.99 -2.98
C VAL A 236 7.41 -16.37 -4.25
N SER A 237 8.34 -15.51 -4.66
CA SER A 237 9.10 -15.71 -5.86
C SER A 237 9.94 -16.88 -5.45
N ALA A 238 9.38 -18.08 -5.63
CA ALA A 238 10.07 -19.32 -5.76
C ALA A 238 10.82 -19.17 -7.08
N ARG A 239 11.73 -18.19 -7.08
CA ARG A 239 12.90 -18.15 -7.90
C ARG A 239 13.58 -19.42 -7.46
N ALA A 240 13.24 -20.49 -8.17
CA ALA A 240 13.96 -21.73 -8.15
C ALA A 240 15.41 -21.32 -8.36
N THR A 241 16.16 -21.27 -7.27
CA THR A 241 17.61 -21.29 -7.29
C THR A 241 17.96 -22.60 -7.99
N ASN A 242 18.15 -22.50 -9.31
CA ASN A 242 18.89 -23.47 -10.10
C ASN A 242 20.38 -23.27 -9.81
#